data_AF-A0A2E2TMB2-F1
#
_entry.id   AF-A0A2E2TMB2-F1
#
_cell.length_a   1.000
_cell.length_b   1.000
_cell.length_c   1.000
_cell.angle_alpha   90.00
_cell.angle_beta   90.00
_cell.angle_gamma   90.00
#
_symmetry.space_group_name_H-M   'P 1'
#
loop_
_entity.id
_entity.type
_entity.pdbx_description
1 polymer ?
#
loop_
_entity_poly.entity_id
_entity_poly.type
_entity_poly.pdbx_seq_one_letter_code
_entity_poly.pdbx_strand_id
1 'polypeptide(L)'
;MEEPSLKEQLESLPIELQNFILSEETRGRTRYIGESMGLTPDQVSTLEEEVFISLIGSNSPQNLPSNFVEGGIDQKTANKLVDELHKTIFSQVRGHLNKIYKEENQQIEAKKQQAPPNLPTQSSTNEIPIKKEASIPAPAPTQVTEQVHAPPPVQTTPKPDTSSDLEQTLADLDTILKPDPATKPNWLHKEVGEKQKILHDLEVPPPPDKKEKSVFEKKLDENLYKKDSKKKPSDDPTSGDETHKKFNSDPYREPIP
;
A
#
# COMPACT_ATOMS: atom_id res chain seq x y z
N MET A 1 16.53 25.64 4.88
CA MET A 1 16.47 24.67 3.78
C MET A 1 15.03 24.66 3.35
N GLU A 2 14.76 24.96 2.08
CA GLU A 2 13.42 24.82 1.53
C GLU A 2 13.15 23.32 1.34
N GLU A 3 11.98 22.85 1.74
CA GLU A 3 11.58 21.47 1.48
C GLU A 3 11.29 21.32 -0.01
N PRO A 4 11.78 20.27 -0.68
CA PRO A 4 11.51 20.05 -2.09
C PRO A 4 10.01 19.87 -2.31
N SER A 5 9.48 20.47 -3.37
CA SER A 5 8.08 20.29 -3.75
C SER A 5 7.80 18.84 -4.15
N LEU A 6 6.54 18.40 -4.01
CA LEU A 6 6.11 17.04 -4.41
C LEU A 6 6.43 16.75 -5.89
N LYS A 7 6.37 17.78 -6.73
CA LYS A 7 6.72 17.69 -8.14
C LYS A 7 8.21 17.38 -8.33
N GLU A 8 9.09 18.07 -7.62
CA GLU A 8 10.53 17.83 -7.69
C GLU A 8 10.90 16.43 -7.17
N GLN A 9 10.22 15.96 -6.11
CA GLN A 9 10.40 14.61 -5.61
C GLN A 9 9.96 13.56 -6.63
N LEU A 10 8.79 13.74 -7.25
CA LEU A 10 8.33 12.86 -8.31
C LEU A 10 9.28 12.84 -9.51
N GLU A 11 9.73 14.02 -9.98
CA GLU A 11 10.66 14.15 -11.11
C GLU A 11 12.05 13.54 -10.81
N SER A 12 12.44 13.47 -9.54
CA SER A 12 13.69 12.84 -9.12
C SER A 12 13.70 11.31 -9.19
N LEU A 13 12.52 10.68 -9.29
CA LEU A 13 12.40 9.23 -9.36
C LEU A 13 12.78 8.70 -10.75
N PRO A 14 13.23 7.44 -10.88
CA PRO A 14 13.37 6.78 -12.17
C PRO A 14 12.04 6.75 -12.94
N ILE A 15 12.09 6.92 -14.27
CA ILE A 15 10.90 7.00 -15.14
C ILE A 15 9.98 5.78 -14.96
N GLU A 16 10.54 4.58 -14.79
CA GLU A 16 9.74 3.37 -14.53
C GLU A 16 8.90 3.49 -13.26
N LEU A 17 9.46 4.08 -12.19
CA LEU A 17 8.73 4.31 -10.94
C LEU A 17 7.73 5.45 -11.07
N GLN A 18 8.07 6.54 -11.76
CA GLN A 18 7.12 7.63 -12.02
C GLN A 18 5.88 7.08 -12.72
N ASN A 19 6.07 6.31 -13.79
CA ASN A 19 4.99 5.69 -14.54
C ASN A 19 4.18 4.71 -13.69
N PHE A 20 4.84 3.92 -12.84
CA PHE A 20 4.16 3.00 -11.93
C PHE A 20 3.29 3.75 -10.91
N ILE A 21 3.83 4.78 -10.26
CA ILE A 21 3.13 5.56 -9.23
C ILE A 21 1.95 6.32 -9.85
N LEU A 22 2.13 6.93 -11.02
CA LEU A 22 1.10 7.67 -11.75
C LEU A 22 0.12 6.78 -12.53
N SER A 23 0.30 5.46 -12.49
CA SER A 23 -0.56 4.55 -13.22
C SER A 23 -1.97 4.48 -12.61
N GLU A 24 -2.96 4.35 -13.49
CA GLU A 24 -4.34 4.03 -13.09
C GLU A 24 -4.43 2.69 -12.34
N GLU A 25 -3.49 1.78 -12.55
CA GLU A 25 -3.42 0.52 -11.82
C GLU A 25 -3.08 0.73 -10.34
N THR A 26 -2.07 1.55 -10.03
CA THR A 26 -1.71 1.89 -8.64
C THR A 26 -2.86 2.63 -7.98
N ARG A 27 -3.42 3.65 -8.64
CA ARG A 27 -4.57 4.39 -8.13
C ARG A 27 -5.78 3.50 -7.89
N GLY A 28 -6.15 2.70 -8.88
CA GLY A 28 -7.28 1.77 -8.82
C GLY A 28 -7.11 0.73 -7.71
N ARG A 29 -5.89 0.25 -7.45
CA ARG A 29 -5.60 -0.64 -6.32
C ARG A 29 -5.77 0.05 -4.97
N THR A 30 -5.22 1.26 -4.81
CA THR A 30 -5.40 2.04 -3.58
C THR A 30 -6.88 2.26 -3.29
N ARG A 31 -7.63 2.67 -4.31
CA ARG A 31 -9.07 2.86 -4.25
C ARG A 31 -9.81 1.59 -3.83
N TYR A 32 -9.52 0.48 -4.51
CA TYR A 32 -10.13 -0.82 -4.22
C TYR A 32 -9.87 -1.27 -2.79
N ILE A 33 -8.64 -1.09 -2.27
CA ILE A 33 -8.29 -1.41 -0.88
C ILE A 33 -9.15 -0.58 0.08
N GLY A 34 -9.25 0.73 -0.14
CA GLY A 34 -10.08 1.62 0.69
C GLY A 34 -11.56 1.24 0.67
N GLU A 35 -12.12 1.02 -0.52
CA GLU A 35 -13.53 0.61 -0.69
C GLU A 35 -13.81 -0.76 -0.03
N SER A 36 -12.87 -1.72 -0.14
CA SER A 36 -13.01 -3.05 0.47
C SER A 36 -13.05 -3.01 2.00
N MET A 37 -12.50 -1.95 2.61
CA MET A 37 -12.53 -1.73 4.05
C MET A 37 -13.70 -0.84 4.50
N GLY A 38 -14.60 -0.48 3.58
CA GLY A 38 -15.79 0.32 3.87
C GLY A 38 -15.51 1.81 4.09
N LEU A 39 -14.41 2.34 3.55
CA LEU A 39 -14.13 3.77 3.60
C LEU A 39 -15.10 4.56 2.73
N THR A 40 -15.41 5.80 3.14
CA THR A 40 -16.22 6.72 2.33
C THR A 40 -15.41 7.24 1.13
N PRO A 41 -16.06 7.75 0.07
CA PRO A 41 -15.35 8.30 -1.09
C PRO A 41 -14.35 9.43 -0.73
N ASP A 42 -14.67 10.21 0.29
CA ASP A 42 -13.80 11.27 0.82
C ASP A 42 -12.55 10.70 1.51
N GLN A 43 -12.73 9.71 2.40
CA GLN A 43 -11.63 8.99 3.05
C GLN A 43 -10.75 8.24 2.05
N VAL A 44 -11.34 7.70 0.98
CA VAL A 44 -10.59 7.07 -0.11
C VAL A 44 -9.74 8.10 -0.86
N SER A 45 -10.24 9.32 -1.07
CA SER A 45 -9.44 10.40 -1.65
C SER A 45 -8.25 10.76 -0.77
N THR A 46 -8.44 10.89 0.54
CA THR A 46 -7.35 11.11 1.51
C THR A 46 -6.35 9.96 1.50
N LEU A 47 -6.82 8.72 1.45
CA LEU A 47 -5.97 7.54 1.32
C LEU A 47 -5.11 7.58 0.04
N GLU A 48 -5.69 7.93 -1.10
CA GLU A 48 -4.96 8.05 -2.37
C GLU A 48 -3.85 9.11 -2.28
N GLU A 49 -4.15 10.27 -1.69
CA GLU A 49 -3.19 11.36 -1.52
C GLU A 49 -2.03 10.98 -0.59
N GLU A 50 -2.32 10.45 0.60
CA GLU A 50 -1.30 10.04 1.57
C GLU A 50 -0.42 8.91 1.04
N VAL A 51 -1.00 7.95 0.32
CA VAL A 51 -0.24 6.89 -0.34
C VAL A 51 0.66 7.47 -1.43
N PHE A 52 0.15 8.38 -2.26
CA PHE A 52 0.95 9.04 -3.29
C PHE A 52 2.15 9.79 -2.69
N ILE A 53 1.93 10.60 -1.64
CA ILE A 53 2.96 11.35 -0.92
C ILE A 53 4.00 10.40 -0.31
N SER A 54 3.57 9.26 0.23
CA SER A 54 4.49 8.27 0.78
C SER A 54 5.29 7.54 -0.30
N LEU A 55 4.70 7.25 -1.47
CA LEU A 55 5.38 6.59 -2.58
C LEU A 55 6.49 7.44 -3.19
N ILE A 56 6.33 8.76 -3.22
CA ILE A 56 7.36 9.70 -3.69
C ILE A 56 8.40 10.03 -2.61
N GLY A 57 8.24 9.50 -1.39
CA GLY A 57 9.20 9.63 -0.31
C GLY A 57 9.12 10.93 0.49
N SER A 58 8.06 11.73 0.34
CA SER A 58 7.86 12.91 1.21
C SER A 58 7.46 12.51 2.62
N ASN A 59 6.74 11.39 2.78
CA ASN A 59 6.35 10.88 4.08
C ASN A 59 6.74 9.40 4.28
N SER A 60 7.17 9.08 5.50
CA SER A 60 7.53 7.71 5.86
C SER A 60 6.28 6.82 5.87
N PRO A 61 6.32 5.61 5.29
CA PRO A 61 5.21 4.65 5.38
C PRO A 61 4.81 4.30 6.83
N GLN A 62 5.72 4.51 7.78
CA GLN A 62 5.46 4.32 9.21
C GLN A 62 4.51 5.36 9.81
N ASN A 63 4.38 6.53 9.17
CA ASN A 63 3.50 7.61 9.62
C ASN A 63 2.08 7.48 9.05
N LEU A 64 1.88 6.66 8.00
CA LEU A 64 0.58 6.46 7.37
C LEU A 64 -0.57 6.14 8.34
N PRO A 65 -0.40 5.28 9.37
CA PRO A 65 -1.50 5.04 10.31
C PRO A 65 -1.95 6.31 11.03
N SER A 66 -1.03 7.21 11.38
CA SER A 66 -1.34 8.49 12.04
C SER A 66 -2.07 9.41 11.08
N ASN A 67 -1.57 9.57 9.85
CA ASN A 67 -2.16 10.46 8.86
C ASN A 67 -3.58 10.00 8.48
N PHE A 68 -3.81 8.69 8.35
CA PHE A 68 -5.14 8.15 8.09
C PHE A 68 -6.12 8.44 9.24
N VAL A 69 -5.66 8.39 10.48
CA VAL A 69 -6.48 8.71 11.65
C VAL A 69 -6.79 10.21 11.71
N GLU A 70 -5.83 11.06 11.36
CA GLU A 70 -6.06 12.50 11.17
C GLU A 70 -7.09 12.79 10.06
N GLY A 71 -7.10 11.95 9.01
CA GLY A 71 -8.12 11.93 7.96
C GLY A 71 -9.47 11.29 8.35
N GLY A 72 -9.68 10.99 9.64
CA GLY A 72 -10.96 10.48 10.16
C GLY A 72 -11.19 8.97 9.97
N ILE A 73 -10.14 8.19 9.68
CA ILE A 73 -10.21 6.73 9.60
C ILE A 73 -9.94 6.14 10.99
N ASP A 74 -10.73 5.15 11.42
CA ASP A 74 -10.50 4.47 12.70
C ASP A 74 -9.11 3.82 12.77
N GLN A 75 -8.45 3.89 13.93
CA GLN A 75 -7.09 3.37 14.14
C GLN A 75 -6.93 1.89 13.75
N LYS A 76 -7.93 1.05 14.02
CA LYS A 76 -7.89 -0.37 13.67
C LYS A 76 -7.92 -0.56 12.16
N THR A 77 -8.74 0.24 11.46
CA THR A 77 -8.82 0.22 10.00
C THR A 77 -7.55 0.80 9.38
N ALA A 78 -7.02 1.90 9.91
CA ALA A 78 -5.77 2.51 9.47
C ALA A 78 -4.58 1.54 9.50
N ASN A 79 -4.43 0.77 10.59
CA ASN A 79 -3.38 -0.24 10.69
C ASN A 79 -3.54 -1.35 9.64
N LYS A 80 -4.77 -1.82 9.41
CA LYS A 80 -5.05 -2.82 8.37
C LYS A 80 -4.77 -2.30 6.96
N LEU A 81 -5.12 -1.03 6.68
CA LEU A 81 -4.84 -0.39 5.40
C LEU A 81 -3.34 -0.41 5.12
N VAL A 82 -2.51 -0.02 6.10
CA VAL A 82 -1.05 0.00 5.92
C VAL A 82 -0.52 -1.41 5.64
N ASP A 83 -1.00 -2.44 6.34
CA ASP A 83 -0.60 -3.81 6.07
C ASP A 83 -0.95 -4.27 4.64
N GLU A 84 -2.15 -3.95 4.16
CA GLU A 84 -2.59 -4.30 2.81
C GLU A 84 -1.85 -3.49 1.74
N LEU A 85 -1.64 -2.20 1.95
CA LEU A 85 -0.82 -1.34 1.08
C LEU A 85 0.62 -1.85 1.00
N HIS A 86 1.20 -2.29 2.12
CA HIS A 86 2.54 -2.84 2.16
C HIS A 86 2.69 -4.09 1.30
N LYS A 87 1.69 -4.98 1.32
CA LYS A 87 1.67 -6.23 0.55
C LYS A 87 1.45 -5.97 -0.94
N THR A 88 0.57 -5.03 -1.27
CA THR A 88 0.07 -4.84 -2.64
C THR A 88 0.87 -3.83 -3.43
N ILE A 89 1.07 -2.62 -2.89
CA ILE A 89 1.65 -1.48 -3.60
C ILE A 89 3.14 -1.31 -3.26
N PHE A 90 3.48 -1.13 -1.98
CA PHE A 90 4.87 -0.87 -1.60
C PHE A 90 5.82 -2.05 -1.85
N SER A 91 5.30 -3.28 -1.87
CA SER A 91 6.06 -4.47 -2.28
C SER A 91 6.49 -4.37 -3.76
N GLN A 92 5.59 -3.92 -4.63
CA GLN A 92 5.88 -3.77 -6.06
C GLN A 92 6.89 -2.66 -6.32
N VAL A 93 6.73 -1.49 -5.69
CA VAL A 93 7.70 -0.39 -5.77
C VAL A 93 9.10 -0.85 -5.34
N ARG A 94 9.21 -1.58 -4.24
CA ARG A 94 10.47 -2.18 -3.79
C ARG A 94 11.05 -3.16 -4.83
N GLY A 95 10.19 -3.92 -5.50
CA GLY A 95 10.57 -4.78 -6.62
C GLY A 95 11.16 -4.01 -7.81
N HIS A 96 10.49 -2.93 -8.24
CA HIS A 96 10.97 -2.05 -9.30
C HIS A 96 12.31 -1.39 -8.96
N LEU A 97 12.44 -0.83 -7.75
CA LEU A 97 13.70 -0.27 -7.27
C LEU A 97 14.84 -1.29 -7.31
N ASN A 98 14.61 -2.50 -6.80
CA ASN A 98 15.61 -3.55 -6.78
C ASN A 98 16.02 -4.00 -8.20
N LYS A 99 15.09 -3.99 -9.15
CA LYS A 99 15.38 -4.29 -10.56
C LYS A 99 16.31 -3.23 -11.16
N ILE A 100 15.97 -1.95 -10.97
CA ILE A 100 16.77 -0.82 -11.47
C ILE A 100 18.19 -0.86 -10.90
N TYR A 101 18.33 -1.05 -9.58
CA TYR A 101 19.65 -1.15 -8.94
C TYR A 101 20.49 -2.33 -9.44
N LYS A 102 19.86 -3.47 -9.75
CA LYS A 102 20.58 -4.63 -10.29
C LYS A 102 21.06 -4.40 -11.71
N GLU A 103 20.25 -3.78 -12.56
CA GLU A 103 20.60 -3.47 -13.95
C GLU A 103 21.73 -2.45 -14.03
N GLU A 104 21.70 -1.41 -13.19
CA GLU A 104 22.77 -0.41 -13.09
C GLU A 104 24.11 -1.07 -12.70
N ASN A 105 24.11 -1.92 -11.68
CA ASN A 105 25.32 -2.62 -11.24
C ASN A 105 25.88 -3.59 -12.29
N GLN A 106 25.01 -4.28 -13.05
CA GLN A 106 25.45 -5.16 -14.14
C GLN A 106 26.07 -4.38 -15.31
N GLN A 107 25.56 -3.20 -15.64
CA GLN A 107 26.16 -2.35 -16.67
C GLN A 107 27.55 -1.84 -16.25
N ILE A 108 27.75 -1.52 -14.97
CA ILE A 108 29.04 -1.08 -14.44
C ILE A 108 30.09 -2.21 -14.53
N GLU A 109 29.71 -3.45 -14.23
CA GLU A 109 30.61 -4.60 -14.36
C GLU A 109 30.93 -4.97 -15.81
N ALA A 110 29.93 -4.93 -16.71
CA ALA A 110 30.14 -5.19 -18.14
C ALA A 110 31.10 -4.17 -18.78
N LYS A 111 31.04 -2.91 -18.34
CA LYS A 111 31.92 -1.84 -18.83
C LYS A 111 33.36 -1.98 -18.31
N LYS A 112 33.57 -2.59 -17.13
CA LYS A 112 34.91 -2.92 -16.61
C LYS A 112 35.57 -4.08 -17.36
N GLN A 113 34.81 -5.02 -17.93
CA GLN A 113 35.34 -6.16 -18.66
C GLN A 113 35.69 -5.87 -20.14
N GLN A 114 35.30 -4.71 -20.67
CA GLN A 114 35.70 -4.25 -22.01
C GLN A 114 36.86 -3.23 -22.02
N ALA A 115 37.51 -2.98 -20.87
CA ALA A 115 38.74 -2.20 -20.87
C ALA A 115 39.87 -3.00 -21.54
N PRO A 116 40.53 -2.46 -22.58
CA PRO A 116 41.60 -3.17 -23.28
C PRO A 116 42.77 -3.49 -22.33
N PRO A 117 43.42 -4.66 -22.48
CA PRO A 117 44.54 -5.08 -21.64
C PRO A 117 45.80 -4.33 -22.05
N ASN A 118 46.00 -3.11 -21.54
CA ASN A 118 47.34 -2.52 -21.49
C ASN A 118 47.37 -1.31 -20.57
N LEU A 119 47.89 -1.51 -19.35
CA LEU A 119 48.94 -0.70 -18.72
C LEU A 119 49.15 -1.20 -17.27
N PRO A 120 50.40 -1.28 -16.79
CA PRO A 120 50.72 -1.90 -15.52
C PRO A 120 50.35 -1.01 -14.34
N THR A 121 49.75 -1.64 -13.33
CA THR A 121 50.01 -1.52 -11.90
C THR A 121 50.58 -0.19 -11.38
N GLN A 122 49.76 0.57 -10.66
CA GLN A 122 50.21 1.24 -9.44
C GLN A 122 49.28 0.86 -8.29
N SER A 123 49.80 -0.02 -7.45
CA SER A 123 49.27 -0.35 -6.13
C SER A 123 49.37 0.88 -5.23
N SER A 124 48.25 1.56 -5.00
CA SER A 124 48.11 2.47 -3.87
C SER A 124 47.32 1.77 -2.78
N THR A 125 48.06 1.08 -1.92
CA THR A 125 47.62 0.65 -0.58
C THR A 125 47.31 1.91 0.22
N ASN A 126 46.04 2.33 0.23
CA ASN A 126 45.55 3.29 1.20
C ASN A 126 45.05 2.52 2.41
N GLU A 127 45.98 2.28 3.33
CA GLU A 127 45.75 1.78 4.67
C GLU A 127 44.90 2.80 5.43
N ILE A 128 43.62 2.51 5.63
CA ILE A 128 42.74 3.33 6.47
C ILE A 128 43.00 2.94 7.92
N PRO A 129 43.45 3.85 8.80
CA PRO A 129 43.62 3.55 10.22
C PRO A 129 42.23 3.42 10.86
N ILE A 130 41.92 2.22 11.34
CA ILE A 130 40.75 1.95 12.18
C ILE A 130 40.98 2.65 13.52
N LYS A 131 40.42 3.86 13.67
CA LYS A 131 40.39 4.56 14.95
C LYS A 131 39.28 3.95 15.81
N LYS A 132 39.71 3.16 16.77
CA LYS A 132 38.92 2.48 17.81
C LYS A 132 38.80 3.40 19.03
N GLU A 133 37.68 4.11 19.18
CA GLU A 133 37.19 4.75 20.43
C GLU A 133 35.93 5.57 20.06
N ALA A 134 34.82 5.62 20.79
CA ALA A 134 34.62 5.41 22.21
C ALA A 134 33.20 4.87 22.51
N SER A 135 33.11 4.20 23.65
CA SER A 135 31.90 3.76 24.32
C SER A 135 31.00 4.96 24.65
N ILE A 136 29.73 4.93 24.23
CA ILE A 136 28.73 5.90 24.68
C ILE A 136 28.02 5.30 25.91
N PRO A 137 28.03 5.98 27.07
CA PRO A 137 27.36 5.53 28.28
C PRO A 137 25.84 5.57 28.12
N ALA A 138 25.19 4.59 28.76
CA ALA A 138 23.74 4.43 28.79
C ALA A 138 23.02 5.69 29.33
N PRO A 139 21.95 6.17 28.66
CA PRO A 139 21.11 7.20 29.23
C PRO A 139 20.35 6.67 30.44
N ALA A 140 20.49 7.37 31.56
CA ALA A 140 19.74 7.12 32.78
C ALA A 140 18.22 7.32 32.56
N PRO A 141 17.35 6.58 33.29
CA PRO A 141 15.91 6.76 33.20
C PRO A 141 15.49 8.10 33.82
N THR A 142 14.96 9.00 32.99
CA THR A 142 14.25 10.21 33.41
C THR A 142 12.98 9.79 34.14
N GLN A 143 12.89 10.13 35.42
CA GLN A 143 11.67 9.99 36.20
C GLN A 143 10.61 10.94 35.64
N VAL A 144 9.50 10.37 35.18
CA VAL A 144 8.30 11.11 34.78
C VAL A 144 7.56 11.48 36.06
N THR A 145 7.55 12.77 36.37
CA THR A 145 6.67 13.34 37.41
C THR A 145 5.23 13.33 36.88
N GLU A 146 4.43 12.41 37.40
CA GLU A 146 3.00 12.30 37.16
C GLU A 146 2.28 13.50 37.80
N GLN A 147 1.99 14.53 36.99
CA GLN A 147 1.19 15.67 37.42
C GLN A 147 -0.29 15.34 37.18
N VAL A 148 -0.94 14.87 38.24
CA VAL A 148 -2.38 14.64 38.33
C VAL A 148 -3.12 15.98 38.17
N HIS A 149 -3.58 16.27 36.96
CA HIS A 149 -4.60 17.30 36.73
C HIS A 149 -5.98 16.65 36.83
N ALA A 150 -6.71 17.03 37.87
CA ALA A 150 -8.09 16.64 38.10
C ALA A 150 -9.01 17.11 36.96
N PRO A 151 -10.01 16.31 36.54
CA PRO A 151 -11.00 16.76 35.58
C PRO A 151 -11.90 17.84 36.19
N PRO A 152 -12.23 18.92 35.46
CA PRO A 152 -13.21 19.91 35.92
C PRO A 152 -14.62 19.28 36.01
N PRO A 153 -15.46 19.77 36.94
CA PRO A 153 -16.78 19.21 37.20
C PRO A 153 -17.73 19.37 36.01
N VAL A 154 -18.45 18.28 35.75
CA VAL A 154 -19.56 18.14 34.80
C VAL A 154 -20.64 19.16 35.12
N GLN A 155 -20.86 20.14 34.24
CA GLN A 155 -22.08 20.96 34.26
C GLN A 155 -23.19 20.23 33.52
N THR A 156 -24.16 19.79 34.30
CA THR A 156 -25.45 19.26 33.85
C THR A 156 -26.38 20.38 33.40
N THR A 157 -27.02 20.16 32.22
CA THR A 157 -28.31 20.71 31.75
C THR A 157 -28.36 22.21 31.39
N PRO A 158 -29.23 22.68 30.45
CA PRO A 158 -30.50 22.08 30.03
C PRO A 158 -30.75 21.95 28.50
N LYS A 159 -31.70 21.07 28.22
CA LYS A 159 -32.45 20.89 26.98
C LYS A 159 -33.28 22.16 26.65
N PRO A 160 -33.18 22.71 25.43
CA PRO A 160 -34.25 23.50 24.83
C PRO A 160 -34.95 22.67 23.75
N ASP A 161 -36.26 22.52 23.93
CA ASP A 161 -37.22 22.17 22.89
C ASP A 161 -37.05 23.08 21.67
N THR A 162 -36.80 22.48 20.51
CA THR A 162 -37.04 23.13 19.20
C THR A 162 -37.63 22.08 18.27
N SER A 163 -38.84 21.66 18.62
CA SER A 163 -39.74 20.89 17.77
C SER A 163 -40.77 21.88 17.22
N SER A 164 -40.41 22.68 16.21
CA SER A 164 -41.33 23.44 15.31
C SER A 164 -40.52 24.40 14.44
N ASP A 165 -39.79 23.90 13.42
CA ASP A 165 -39.49 24.66 12.19
C ASP A 165 -38.77 23.78 11.14
N LEU A 166 -39.32 22.61 10.78
CA LEU A 166 -38.71 21.74 9.77
C LEU A 166 -39.73 21.05 8.84
N GLU A 167 -40.96 21.58 8.76
CA GLU A 167 -41.97 21.13 7.79
C GLU A 167 -42.24 22.15 6.66
N GLN A 168 -41.58 23.32 6.65
CA GLN A 168 -41.84 24.34 5.63
C GLN A 168 -40.82 24.42 4.48
N THR A 169 -39.81 23.55 4.44
CA THR A 169 -38.80 23.51 3.35
C THR A 169 -38.86 22.24 2.48
N LEU A 170 -39.80 21.33 2.75
CA LEU A 170 -40.00 20.10 1.97
C LEU A 170 -41.02 20.25 0.82
N ALA A 171 -41.65 21.42 0.66
CA ALA A 171 -42.58 21.67 -0.45
C ALA A 171 -41.91 22.26 -1.72
N ASP A 172 -40.64 22.67 -1.66
CA ASP A 172 -39.95 23.35 -2.77
C ASP A 172 -38.84 22.51 -3.43
N LEU A 173 -38.76 21.20 -3.15
CA LEU A 173 -37.80 20.30 -3.83
C LEU A 173 -38.48 19.26 -4.76
N ASP A 174 -39.80 19.10 -4.70
CA ASP A 174 -40.54 18.19 -5.59
C ASP A 174 -40.81 18.78 -6.99
N THR A 175 -40.55 20.09 -7.18
CA THR A 175 -40.74 20.77 -8.48
C THR A 175 -39.52 20.71 -9.41
N ILE A 176 -38.32 20.35 -8.91
CA ILE A 176 -37.07 20.41 -9.69
C ILE A 176 -36.65 19.04 -10.29
N LEU A 177 -37.46 17.99 -10.13
CA LEU A 177 -37.15 16.68 -10.73
C LEU A 177 -38.34 16.01 -11.43
N LYS A 178 -39.04 16.74 -12.29
CA LYS A 178 -39.82 16.10 -13.36
C LYS A 178 -38.89 15.91 -14.56
N PRO A 179 -38.39 14.69 -14.84
CA PRO A 179 -37.65 14.44 -16.06
C PRO A 179 -38.60 14.67 -17.24
N ASP A 180 -38.22 15.60 -18.11
CA ASP A 180 -38.88 15.82 -19.39
C ASP A 180 -38.83 14.51 -20.22
N PRO A 181 -39.99 13.90 -20.56
CA PRO A 181 -40.00 12.61 -21.26
C PRO A 181 -39.61 12.72 -22.75
N ALA A 182 -39.25 13.91 -23.25
CA ALA A 182 -38.88 14.13 -24.65
C ALA A 182 -37.36 14.28 -24.88
N THR A 183 -36.53 14.37 -23.85
CA THR A 183 -35.07 14.44 -24.02
C THR A 183 -34.43 13.08 -23.82
N LYS A 184 -34.45 12.26 -24.89
CA LYS A 184 -33.61 11.05 -24.96
C LYS A 184 -32.13 11.46 -24.89
N PRO A 185 -31.33 10.97 -23.94
CA PRO A 185 -29.90 11.20 -23.95
C PRO A 185 -29.29 10.47 -25.16
N ASN A 186 -28.98 11.21 -26.22
CA ASN A 186 -28.30 10.71 -27.42
C ASN A 186 -26.77 10.62 -27.23
N TRP A 187 -26.32 10.15 -26.07
CA TRP A 187 -24.88 10.06 -25.75
C TRP A 187 -24.36 8.62 -25.75
N LEU A 188 -25.24 7.63 -25.93
CA LEU A 188 -24.87 6.21 -25.80
C LEU A 188 -24.68 5.46 -27.13
N HIS A 189 -24.58 6.13 -28.29
CA HIS A 189 -24.39 5.41 -29.57
C HIS A 189 -23.45 6.06 -30.59
N LYS A 190 -22.54 6.96 -30.20
CA LYS A 190 -21.66 7.63 -31.21
C LYS A 190 -20.16 7.58 -30.98
N GLU A 191 -19.65 6.60 -30.23
CA GLU A 191 -18.20 6.34 -30.19
C GLU A 191 -17.79 4.87 -30.23
N VAL A 192 -18.64 4.00 -30.78
CA VAL A 192 -18.25 2.60 -31.14
C VAL A 192 -18.06 2.44 -32.66
N GLY A 193 -18.16 3.53 -33.44
CA GLY A 193 -18.13 3.49 -34.91
C GLY A 193 -16.83 3.90 -35.60
N GLU A 194 -15.87 4.51 -34.90
CA GLU A 194 -14.69 5.13 -35.55
C GLU A 194 -13.34 4.65 -35.02
N LYS A 195 -13.29 3.43 -34.47
CA LYS A 195 -12.04 2.69 -34.25
C LYS A 195 -11.95 1.37 -35.03
N GLN A 196 -12.90 1.08 -35.94
CA GLN A 196 -12.83 -0.08 -36.82
C GLN A 196 -12.22 0.19 -38.21
N LYS A 197 -11.79 1.42 -38.51
CA LYS A 197 -11.22 1.75 -39.83
C LYS A 197 -9.71 2.00 -39.87
N ILE A 198 -9.02 1.87 -38.74
CA ILE A 198 -7.54 1.98 -38.66
C ILE A 198 -6.90 0.65 -38.23
N LEU A 199 -7.67 -0.45 -38.24
CA LEU A 199 -7.17 -1.79 -37.94
C LEU A 199 -7.35 -2.72 -39.15
N HIS A 200 -6.91 -2.27 -40.32
CA HIS A 200 -6.89 -3.07 -41.55
C HIS A 200 -5.51 -3.02 -42.25
N ASP A 201 -4.43 -2.73 -41.53
CA ASP A 201 -3.05 -2.80 -42.06
C ASP A 201 -2.04 -3.30 -41.01
N LEU A 202 -2.49 -4.08 -40.04
CA LEU A 202 -1.60 -4.91 -39.22
C LEU A 202 -1.77 -6.34 -39.71
N GLU A 203 -0.78 -6.77 -40.49
CA GLU A 203 -0.60 -8.12 -41.00
C GLU A 203 -0.67 -9.12 -39.84
N VAL A 204 -1.87 -9.67 -39.61
CA VAL A 204 -2.10 -10.72 -38.63
C VAL A 204 -1.39 -11.97 -39.16
N PRO A 205 -0.36 -12.50 -38.47
CA PRO A 205 0.27 -13.74 -38.89
C PRO A 205 -0.80 -14.84 -38.91
N PRO A 206 -0.80 -15.71 -39.94
CA PRO A 206 -1.80 -16.75 -40.07
C PRO A 206 -1.83 -17.61 -38.80
N PRO A 207 -3.03 -18.00 -38.33
CA PRO A 207 -3.15 -18.83 -37.14
C PRO A 207 -2.38 -20.14 -37.34
N PRO A 208 -1.62 -20.61 -36.33
CA PRO A 208 -0.85 -21.84 -36.46
C PRO A 208 -1.78 -23.01 -36.74
N ASP A 209 -1.35 -23.84 -37.69
CA ASP A 209 -2.07 -25.02 -38.16
C ASP A 209 -2.53 -25.90 -36.98
N LYS A 210 -3.76 -26.41 -37.09
CA LYS A 210 -4.46 -27.21 -36.06
C LYS A 210 -3.73 -28.51 -35.65
N LYS A 211 -2.56 -28.79 -36.23
CA LYS A 211 -1.73 -29.96 -35.92
C LYS A 211 -0.72 -29.70 -34.78
N GLU A 212 -0.45 -28.46 -34.37
CA GLU A 212 0.49 -28.17 -33.26
C GLU A 212 -0.17 -27.96 -31.89
N LYS A 213 -1.49 -27.76 -31.81
CA LYS A 213 -2.19 -27.65 -30.51
C LYS A 213 -2.13 -28.93 -29.67
N SER A 214 -1.92 -30.09 -30.29
CA SER A 214 -1.82 -31.37 -29.58
C SER A 214 -0.52 -31.55 -28.78
N VAL A 215 0.55 -30.81 -29.12
CA VAL A 215 1.85 -30.94 -28.44
C VAL A 215 1.96 -29.99 -27.23
N PHE A 216 1.27 -28.84 -27.27
CA PHE A 216 1.37 -27.83 -26.22
C PHE A 216 0.48 -28.11 -25.01
N GLU A 217 -0.72 -28.69 -25.18
CA GLU A 217 -1.58 -29.07 -24.05
C GLU A 217 -1.04 -30.27 -23.26
N LYS A 218 -0.29 -31.19 -23.89
CA LYS A 218 0.31 -32.33 -23.16
C LYS A 218 1.48 -31.95 -22.23
N LYS A 219 2.04 -30.74 -22.34
CA LYS A 219 3.18 -30.31 -21.51
C LYS A 219 2.80 -29.53 -20.25
N LEU A 220 1.52 -29.15 -20.10
CA LEU A 220 1.04 -28.43 -18.91
C LEU A 220 0.59 -29.38 -17.78
N ASP A 221 0.09 -30.57 -18.11
CA ASP A 221 -0.35 -31.54 -17.10
C ASP A 221 0.80 -32.31 -16.41
N GLU A 222 2.00 -32.39 -17.00
CA GLU A 222 3.10 -33.17 -16.38
C GLU A 222 3.91 -32.38 -15.33
N ASN A 223 3.79 -31.05 -15.29
CA ASN A 223 4.54 -30.22 -14.33
C ASN A 223 3.77 -29.93 -13.03
N LEU A 224 2.46 -30.22 -12.96
CA LEU A 224 1.68 -30.05 -11.74
C LEU A 224 1.77 -31.26 -10.78
N TYR A 225 2.37 -32.39 -11.19
CA TYR A 225 2.36 -33.62 -10.40
C TYR A 225 3.70 -33.97 -9.72
N LYS A 226 4.74 -33.13 -9.80
CA LYS A 226 6.08 -33.47 -9.25
C LYS A 226 6.52 -32.67 -8.02
N LYS A 227 5.67 -31.82 -7.41
CA LYS A 227 6.10 -30.96 -6.28
C LYS A 227 5.66 -31.40 -4.87
N ASP A 228 4.86 -32.46 -4.73
CA ASP A 228 4.34 -32.89 -3.41
C ASP A 228 4.81 -34.28 -2.93
N SER A 229 5.91 -34.81 -3.47
CA SER A 229 6.47 -36.10 -3.03
C SER A 229 7.87 -35.97 -2.44
N LYS A 230 8.02 -35.21 -1.34
CA LYS A 230 9.17 -35.36 -0.42
C LYS A 230 8.93 -34.72 0.95
N LYS A 231 7.86 -35.12 1.65
CA LYS A 231 7.77 -34.94 3.10
C LYS A 231 7.79 -36.33 3.74
N LYS A 232 8.95 -36.70 4.28
CA LYS A 232 9.12 -37.90 5.11
C LYS A 232 8.20 -37.77 6.34
N PRO A 233 7.45 -38.81 6.72
CA PRO A 233 6.92 -38.91 8.07
C PRO A 233 8.09 -39.21 9.01
N SER A 234 8.37 -38.29 9.93
CA SER A 234 9.13 -38.59 11.14
C SER A 234 8.11 -38.89 12.22
N ASP A 235 7.95 -40.17 12.51
CA ASP A 235 7.33 -40.67 13.73
C ASP A 235 8.06 -40.09 14.96
N ASP A 236 7.37 -39.29 15.75
CA ASP A 236 7.74 -39.03 17.14
C ASP A 236 6.46 -39.08 18.00
N PRO A 237 6.18 -40.23 18.65
CA PRO A 237 5.14 -40.36 19.65
C PRO A 237 5.74 -40.18 21.04
N THR A 238 5.75 -38.95 21.53
CA THR A 238 5.98 -38.64 22.96
C THR A 238 4.78 -37.80 23.42
N SER A 239 3.69 -38.38 23.91
CA SER A 239 3.49 -38.95 25.27
C SER A 239 3.79 -37.95 26.39
N GLY A 240 2.75 -37.54 27.11
CA GLY A 240 2.80 -36.74 28.35
C GLY A 240 2.55 -35.25 28.08
N ASP A 241 1.77 -34.51 28.85
CA ASP A 241 1.28 -34.73 30.20
C ASP A 241 0.08 -33.81 30.42
N GLU A 242 -0.97 -34.40 30.97
CA GLU A 242 -2.20 -33.77 31.39
C GLU A 242 -1.98 -33.22 32.81
N THR A 243 -1.76 -31.92 32.97
CA THR A 243 -1.83 -31.30 34.31
C THR A 243 -2.50 -29.93 34.32
N HIS A 244 -3.73 -29.97 34.85
CA HIS A 244 -4.46 -28.90 35.54
C HIS A 244 -3.61 -27.81 36.23
N LYS A 245 -3.95 -26.54 36.00
CA LYS A 245 -3.85 -25.43 36.98
C LYS A 245 -4.91 -24.37 36.63
N LYS A 246 -6.06 -24.39 37.28
CA LYS A 246 -6.43 -23.53 38.44
C LYS A 246 -6.24 -22.04 38.12
N PHE A 247 -7.30 -21.34 37.74
CA PHE A 247 -8.17 -20.56 38.65
C PHE A 247 -7.35 -19.54 39.47
N ASN A 248 -7.10 -18.37 38.89
CA ASN A 248 -6.84 -17.16 39.66
C ASN A 248 -8.08 -16.27 39.52
N SER A 249 -8.99 -16.47 40.48
CA SER A 249 -10.00 -15.50 40.87
C SER A 249 -9.29 -14.29 41.50
N ASP A 250 -9.45 -13.15 40.84
CA ASP A 250 -9.00 -11.84 41.32
C ASP A 250 -9.93 -11.36 42.47
N PRO A 251 -9.43 -11.13 43.70
CA PRO A 251 -10.27 -10.77 44.85
C PRO A 251 -10.47 -9.25 45.04
N TYR A 252 -10.01 -8.38 44.14
CA TYR A 252 -10.15 -6.92 44.30
C TYR A 252 -11.31 -6.35 43.47
N ARG A 253 -12.54 -6.69 43.86
CA ARG A 253 -13.73 -5.94 43.45
C ARG A 253 -14.16 -5.06 44.63
N GLU A 254 -13.69 -3.82 44.65
CA GLU A 254 -14.14 -2.83 45.63
C GLU A 254 -15.64 -2.49 45.42
N PRO A 255 -16.41 -2.30 46.50
CA PRO A 255 -17.78 -1.80 46.41
C PRO A 255 -17.79 -0.29 46.16
N ILE A 256 -18.50 0.12 45.12
CA ILE A 256 -18.85 1.54 44.86
C ILE A 256 -19.97 1.93 45.84
N PRO A 257 -19.91 3.12 46.48
CA PRO A 257 -20.92 3.65 47.39
C PRO A 257 -22.25 4.03 46.71
#